data_AF-A0A8C8W2Q3-F1
#
_entry.id   AF-A0A8C8W2Q3-F1
#
_cell.length_a   1.000
_cell.length_b   1.000
_cell.length_c   1.000
_cell.angle_alpha   90.00
_cell.angle_beta   90.00
_cell.angle_gamma   90.00
#
_symmetry.space_group_name_H-M   'P 1'
#
loop_
_entity.id
_entity.type
_entity.pdbx_description
1 polymer ?
#
loop_
_entity_poly.entity_id
_entity_poly.type
_entity_poly.pdbx_seq_one_letter_code
_entity_poly.pdbx_strand_id
1 'polypeptide(L)'
;QSLTLITSKWPSVHTIFLFLGIYKKPFLLALQTPLVNLGEKVTLECRSEIMFDTFTLTSHKYGTIKDSLELSAEHHLGGSQANFSIGPVTPDHAGTYKCYGSYNHSSYEWSDPSVPIDIKITGLYKKPSLSVMMGPVVMSGENMTLSCVSDLQFDMFHLSREGVPKRHGLPSVQNHSGTFQSNFLLGPVVQAGKYRCYGSFRNSSNVWSIPSDPVYLLHSHLLVTTLLKLTFPTAIISL
;
A
#
# COMPACT_ATOMS: atom_id res chain seq x y z
N GLN A 1 11.47 4.52 -27.51
CA GLN A 1 11.81 3.09 -27.38
C GLN A 1 13.00 2.98 -26.45
N SER A 2 12.86 2.30 -25.30
CA SER A 2 13.95 2.09 -24.34
C SER A 2 14.34 0.62 -24.38
N LEU A 3 15.49 0.29 -24.97
CA LEU A 3 16.05 -1.06 -24.91
C LEU A 3 16.55 -1.31 -23.49
N THR A 4 15.91 -2.22 -22.75
CA THR A 4 16.39 -2.65 -21.43
C THR A 4 16.84 -4.10 -21.53
N LEU A 5 18.12 -4.35 -21.29
CA LEU A 5 18.69 -5.71 -21.22
C LEU A 5 18.18 -6.40 -19.95
N ILE A 6 17.24 -7.32 -20.09
CA ILE A 6 16.89 -8.27 -19.03
C ILE A 6 17.60 -9.58 -19.37
N THR A 7 18.73 -9.84 -18.72
CA THR A 7 19.48 -11.08 -18.90
C THR A 7 18.82 -12.20 -18.11
N SER A 8 18.11 -13.10 -18.79
CA SER A 8 17.66 -14.35 -18.18
C SER A 8 18.84 -15.31 -18.05
N LYS A 9 19.02 -15.89 -16.86
CA LYS A 9 20.18 -16.70 -16.49
C LYS A 9 20.01 -18.14 -17.00
N TRP A 10 20.02 -18.34 -18.32
CA TRP A 10 20.04 -19.66 -18.95
C TRP A 10 21.42 -19.91 -19.58
N PRO A 11 22.13 -21.00 -19.21
CA PRO A 11 23.37 -21.33 -19.88
C PRO A 11 23.02 -21.92 -21.25
N SER A 12 23.34 -21.15 -22.30
CA SER A 12 23.45 -21.57 -23.70
C SER A 12 22.25 -21.31 -24.64
N VAL A 13 21.70 -20.08 -24.73
CA VAL A 13 20.87 -19.67 -25.90
C VAL A 13 21.05 -18.16 -26.16
N HIS A 14 20.93 -17.76 -27.44
CA HIS A 14 20.95 -16.39 -27.97
C HIS A 14 20.47 -15.29 -27.01
N THR A 15 21.17 -14.15 -27.00
CA THR A 15 20.70 -12.92 -26.34
C THR A 15 19.37 -12.48 -26.98
N ILE A 16 18.25 -12.85 -26.37
CA ILE A 16 16.92 -12.38 -26.78
C ILE A 16 16.76 -10.94 -26.29
N PHE A 17 16.60 -9.99 -27.23
CA PHE A 17 16.32 -8.60 -26.90
C PHE A 17 14.83 -8.43 -26.60
N LEU A 18 14.52 -8.01 -25.36
CA LEU A 18 13.16 -7.62 -24.98
C LEU A 18 12.94 -6.15 -25.33
N PHE A 19 11.93 -5.88 -26.17
CA PHE A 19 11.50 -4.54 -26.51
C PHE A 19 10.32 -4.14 -25.63
N LEU A 20 10.55 -3.17 -24.75
CA LEU A 20 9.52 -2.62 -23.87
C LEU A 20 8.89 -1.38 -24.50
N GLY A 21 7.59 -1.18 -24.27
CA GLY A 21 6.87 0.00 -24.73
C GLY A 21 6.54 -0.03 -26.22
N ILE A 22 6.36 -1.22 -26.79
CA ILE A 22 5.84 -1.40 -28.16
C ILE A 22 4.33 -1.15 -28.19
N TYR A 23 3.63 -1.67 -27.17
CA TYR A 23 2.17 -1.53 -27.04
C TYR A 23 1.78 -0.64 -25.87
N LYS A 24 0.56 -0.09 -25.89
CA LYS A 24 -0.01 0.70 -24.80
C LYS A 24 -0.07 -0.12 -23.50
N LYS A 25 0.24 0.51 -22.36
CA LYS A 25 0.22 -0.16 -21.05
C LYS A 25 -1.14 -0.74 -20.69
N PRO A 26 -1.17 -1.91 -20.02
CA PRO A 26 -2.38 -2.44 -19.39
C PRO A 26 -2.67 -1.74 -18.05
N PHE A 27 -3.84 -2.02 -17.50
CA PHE A 27 -4.27 -1.58 -16.18
C PHE A 27 -4.14 -2.75 -15.20
N LEU A 28 -3.46 -2.50 -14.07
CA LEU A 28 -3.31 -3.46 -12.99
C LEU A 28 -4.16 -3.01 -11.81
N LEU A 29 -4.93 -3.92 -11.25
CA LEU A 29 -5.87 -3.70 -10.16
C LEU A 29 -5.68 -4.78 -9.10
N ALA A 30 -5.77 -4.42 -7.82
CA ALA A 30 -5.87 -5.39 -6.74
C ALA A 30 -7.35 -5.59 -6.42
N LEU A 31 -7.83 -6.84 -6.47
CA LEU A 31 -9.24 -7.16 -6.19
C LEU A 31 -9.57 -7.06 -4.70
N GLN A 32 -8.56 -7.17 -3.84
CA GLN A 32 -8.64 -6.97 -2.40
C GLN A 32 -7.74 -5.83 -1.96
N THR A 33 -7.79 -5.46 -0.68
CA THR A 33 -6.88 -4.46 -0.12
C THR A 33 -5.43 -4.88 -0.32
N PRO A 34 -4.51 -3.97 -0.69
CA PRO A 34 -3.10 -4.27 -0.90
C PRO A 34 -2.33 -4.55 0.41
N LEU A 35 -3.05 -4.63 1.54
CA LEU A 35 -2.57 -5.02 2.84
C LEU A 35 -3.08 -6.44 3.13
N VAL A 36 -2.17 -7.42 3.06
CA VAL A 36 -2.53 -8.85 3.04
C VAL A 36 -1.88 -9.55 4.23
N ASN A 37 -2.64 -10.30 5.02
CA ASN A 37 -2.04 -11.03 6.14
C ASN A 37 -1.32 -12.29 5.67
N LEU A 38 -0.30 -12.70 6.41
CA LEU A 38 0.37 -13.98 6.20
C LEU A 38 -0.62 -15.14 6.05
N GLY A 39 -0.37 -16.01 5.06
CA GLY A 39 -1.20 -17.18 4.78
C GLY A 39 -2.47 -16.89 3.98
N GLU A 40 -2.88 -15.63 3.82
CA GLU A 40 -3.99 -15.25 2.94
C GLU A 40 -3.59 -15.31 1.46
N LYS A 41 -4.53 -15.02 0.57
CA LYS A 41 -4.31 -14.89 -0.87
C LYS A 41 -4.74 -13.51 -1.34
N VAL A 42 -4.03 -12.97 -2.31
CA VAL A 42 -4.40 -11.74 -3.00
C VAL A 42 -4.47 -12.01 -4.50
N THR A 43 -5.46 -11.42 -5.16
CA THR A 43 -5.61 -11.53 -6.61
C THR A 43 -5.37 -10.18 -7.26
N LEU A 44 -4.46 -10.17 -8.24
CA LEU A 44 -4.21 -9.01 -9.08
C LEU A 44 -4.81 -9.25 -10.45
N GLU A 45 -5.73 -8.38 -10.84
CA GLU A 45 -6.33 -8.38 -12.17
C GLU A 45 -5.52 -7.46 -13.07
N CYS A 46 -5.03 -8.01 -14.19
CA CYS A 46 -4.45 -7.22 -15.26
C CYS A 46 -5.39 -7.21 -16.45
N ARG A 47 -5.72 -6.02 -16.95
CA ARG A 47 -6.67 -5.83 -18.05
C ARG A 47 -6.17 -4.84 -19.09
N SER A 48 -6.55 -5.05 -20.34
CA SER A 48 -6.23 -4.16 -21.46
C SER A 48 -7.37 -4.12 -22.46
N GLU A 49 -7.52 -2.99 -23.14
CA GLU A 49 -8.39 -2.86 -24.32
C GLU A 49 -7.79 -3.59 -25.54
N ILE A 50 -6.48 -3.86 -25.50
CA ILE A 50 -5.76 -4.64 -26.51
C ILE A 50 -5.99 -6.13 -26.22
N MET A 51 -6.17 -6.91 -27.28
CA MET A 51 -6.34 -8.37 -27.23
C MET A 51 -5.00 -9.10 -27.11
N PHE A 52 -4.28 -8.91 -26.01
CA PHE A 52 -3.05 -9.66 -25.77
C PHE A 52 -3.34 -11.17 -25.63
N ASP A 53 -2.39 -12.00 -26.03
CA ASP A 53 -2.48 -13.46 -25.82
C ASP A 53 -2.03 -13.84 -24.41
N THR A 54 -1.07 -13.07 -23.87
CA THR A 54 -0.39 -13.35 -22.61
C THR A 54 -0.22 -12.09 -21.80
N PHE A 55 -0.38 -12.23 -20.48
CA PHE A 55 0.02 -11.22 -19.52
C PHE A 55 1.16 -11.74 -18.66
N THR A 56 2.14 -10.87 -18.41
CA THR A 56 3.25 -11.14 -17.51
C THR A 56 3.19 -10.19 -16.32
N LEU A 57 3.06 -10.74 -15.12
CA LEU A 57 3.14 -10.03 -13.85
C LEU A 57 4.55 -10.16 -13.29
N THR A 58 5.22 -9.04 -13.08
CA THR A 58 6.56 -9.00 -12.48
C THR A 58 6.50 -8.43 -11.08
N SER A 59 7.24 -9.03 -10.15
CA SER A 59 7.46 -8.51 -8.81
C SER A 59 8.84 -7.86 -8.72
N HIS A 60 8.91 -6.69 -8.08
CA HIS A 60 10.13 -5.90 -7.95
C HIS A 60 10.52 -5.75 -6.49
N LYS A 61 11.82 -5.90 -6.22
CA LYS A 61 12.44 -5.61 -4.92
C LYS A 61 13.71 -4.79 -5.16
N TYR A 62 13.80 -3.63 -4.50
CA TYR A 62 14.92 -2.68 -4.66
C TYR A 62 15.24 -2.29 -6.11
N GLY A 63 14.22 -2.18 -6.97
CA GLY A 63 14.39 -1.82 -8.39
C GLY A 63 14.85 -2.96 -9.30
N THR A 64 14.98 -4.18 -8.78
CA THR A 64 15.28 -5.39 -9.55
C THR A 64 14.07 -6.30 -9.65
N ILE A 65 13.91 -6.97 -10.80
CA ILE A 65 12.88 -8.01 -10.98
C ILE A 65 13.28 -9.20 -10.10
N LYS A 66 12.40 -9.56 -9.16
CA LYS A 66 12.59 -10.70 -8.26
C LYS A 66 11.98 -11.97 -8.87
N ASP A 67 10.75 -11.86 -9.35
CA ASP A 67 9.97 -12.97 -9.87
C ASP A 67 9.04 -12.51 -10.98
N SER A 68 8.61 -13.43 -11.84
CA SER A 68 7.70 -13.19 -12.96
C SER A 68 6.73 -14.35 -13.12
N LEU A 69 5.44 -14.03 -13.18
CA LEU A 69 4.39 -14.98 -13.48
C LEU A 69 3.78 -14.64 -14.83
N GLU A 70 3.52 -15.65 -15.65
CA GLU A 70 2.88 -15.48 -16.96
C GLU A 70 1.57 -16.26 -16.97
N LEU A 71 0.52 -15.65 -17.52
CA LEU A 71 -0.78 -16.28 -17.71
C LEU A 71 -1.32 -15.96 -19.10
N SER A 72 -1.99 -16.94 -19.69
CA SER A 72 -2.79 -16.72 -20.90
C SER A 72 -3.94 -15.78 -20.59
N ALA A 73 -4.21 -14.85 -21.50
CA ALA A 73 -5.26 -13.89 -21.35
C ALA A 73 -6.63 -14.50 -21.68
N GLU A 74 -7.64 -14.12 -20.90
CA GLU A 74 -9.04 -14.32 -21.19
C GLU A 74 -9.54 -13.18 -22.08
N HIS A 75 -10.19 -13.50 -23.20
CA HIS A 75 -10.70 -12.51 -24.15
C HIS A 75 -12.19 -12.27 -23.91
N HIS A 76 -12.58 -11.01 -23.89
CA HIS A 76 -13.97 -10.59 -23.72
C HIS A 76 -14.31 -9.47 -24.70
N LEU A 77 -15.60 -9.10 -24.78
CA LEU A 77 -16.02 -7.98 -25.63
C LEU A 77 -15.34 -6.69 -25.14
N GLY A 78 -14.38 -6.19 -25.91
CA GLY A 78 -13.66 -4.94 -25.61
C GLY A 78 -12.27 -5.09 -25.00
N GLY A 79 -11.70 -6.29 -24.92
CA GLY A 79 -10.29 -6.44 -24.56
C GLY A 79 -9.91 -7.81 -23.99
N SER A 80 -8.78 -7.84 -23.30
CA SER A 80 -8.22 -9.03 -22.67
C SER A 80 -7.90 -8.80 -21.19
N GLN A 81 -7.97 -9.84 -20.37
CA GLN A 81 -7.63 -9.77 -18.96
C GLN A 81 -7.02 -11.08 -18.43
N ALA A 82 -6.33 -11.02 -17.30
CA ALA A 82 -5.86 -12.20 -16.57
C ALA A 82 -5.84 -11.92 -15.06
N ASN A 83 -6.18 -12.96 -14.28
CA ASN A 83 -6.24 -12.90 -12.82
C ASN A 83 -5.09 -13.69 -12.19
N PHE A 84 -4.13 -12.98 -11.60
CA PHE A 84 -2.98 -13.56 -10.92
C PHE A 84 -3.30 -13.78 -9.44
N SER A 85 -3.49 -15.04 -9.04
CA SER A 85 -3.66 -15.39 -7.63
C SER A 85 -2.30 -15.62 -6.96
N ILE A 86 -1.97 -14.79 -5.98
CA ILE A 86 -0.73 -14.85 -5.21
C ILE A 86 -1.07 -15.36 -3.81
N GLY A 87 -0.58 -16.56 -3.48
CA GLY A 87 -0.57 -17.05 -2.11
C GLY A 87 -0.66 -18.58 -2.00
N PRO A 88 -0.60 -19.13 -0.78
CA PRO A 88 -0.59 -18.44 0.51
C PRO A 88 0.59 -17.47 0.68
N VAL A 89 0.32 -16.23 1.10
CA VAL A 89 1.34 -15.18 1.07
C VAL A 89 2.40 -15.36 2.16
N THR A 90 3.66 -15.14 1.78
CA THR A 90 4.84 -15.15 2.65
C THR A 90 5.50 -13.77 2.60
N PRO A 91 6.47 -13.45 3.47
CA PRO A 91 7.19 -12.18 3.40
C PRO A 91 7.85 -11.92 2.03
N ASP A 92 8.14 -12.99 1.28
CA ASP A 92 8.76 -12.92 -0.03
C ASP A 92 7.85 -12.37 -1.13
N HIS A 93 6.54 -12.42 -0.95
CA HIS A 93 5.58 -11.83 -1.88
C HIS A 93 5.38 -10.32 -1.65
N ALA A 94 6.01 -9.73 -0.65
CA ALA A 94 5.97 -8.29 -0.40
C ALA A 94 6.81 -7.53 -1.43
N GLY A 95 6.22 -6.54 -2.10
CA GLY A 95 6.91 -5.91 -3.22
C GLY A 95 6.03 -5.00 -4.07
N THR A 96 6.64 -4.45 -5.11
CA THR A 96 5.96 -3.65 -6.12
C THR A 96 5.69 -4.52 -7.34
N TYR A 97 4.45 -4.60 -7.77
CA TYR A 97 4.01 -5.42 -8.90
C TYR A 97 3.71 -4.55 -10.12
N LYS A 98 4.10 -5.04 -11.30
CA LYS A 98 3.82 -4.43 -12.61
C LYS A 98 3.35 -5.49 -13.58
N CYS A 99 2.37 -5.17 -14.41
CA CYS A 99 1.88 -6.04 -15.45
C CYS A 99 2.28 -5.54 -16.84
N TYR A 100 2.50 -6.50 -17.74
CA TYR A 100 2.82 -6.31 -19.15
C TYR A 100 1.93 -7.22 -20.00
N GLY A 101 1.59 -6.78 -21.20
CA GLY A 101 0.92 -7.61 -22.21
C GLY A 101 1.83 -7.88 -23.40
N SER A 102 1.69 -9.06 -23.99
CA SER A 102 2.42 -9.50 -25.19
C SER A 102 1.57 -10.46 -26.03
N TYR A 103 2.03 -10.73 -27.25
CA TYR A 103 1.43 -11.74 -28.12
C TYR A 103 2.33 -12.98 -28.19
N ASN A 104 1.74 -14.15 -28.41
CA ASN A 104 2.49 -15.41 -28.48
C ASN A 104 3.50 -15.43 -29.63
N HIS A 105 3.14 -14.82 -30.77
CA HIS A 105 3.99 -14.77 -31.95
C HIS A 105 5.12 -13.72 -31.86
N SER A 106 5.05 -12.80 -30.89
CA SER A 106 6.04 -11.76 -30.63
C SER A 106 6.31 -11.59 -29.13
N SER A 107 6.62 -12.70 -28.45
CA SER A 107 6.79 -12.74 -26.99
C SER A 107 7.94 -11.89 -26.45
N TYR A 108 8.79 -11.35 -27.33
CA TYR A 108 9.86 -10.41 -27.01
C TYR A 108 9.45 -8.93 -27.13
N GLU A 109 8.24 -8.63 -27.65
CA GLU A 109 7.66 -7.29 -27.76
C GLU A 109 6.57 -7.09 -26.71
N TRP A 110 6.84 -6.21 -25.75
CA TRP A 110 5.99 -6.02 -24.59
C TRP A 110 5.36 -4.64 -24.60
N SER A 111 4.20 -4.55 -23.98
CA SER A 111 3.58 -3.27 -23.66
C SER A 111 4.47 -2.40 -22.76
N ASP A 112 4.13 -1.12 -22.65
CA ASP A 112 4.55 -0.33 -21.50
C ASP A 112 4.08 -0.99 -20.19
N PRO A 113 4.81 -0.82 -19.07
CA PRO A 113 4.38 -1.33 -17.78
C PRO A 113 3.08 -0.68 -17.31
N SER A 114 2.24 -1.46 -16.65
CA SER A 114 1.11 -0.93 -15.88
C SER A 114 1.57 0.07 -14.81
N VAL A 115 0.62 0.85 -14.29
CA VAL A 115 0.84 1.57 -13.02
C VAL A 115 1.15 0.52 -11.94
N PRO A 116 2.23 0.70 -11.15
CA PRO A 116 2.61 -0.30 -10.17
C PRO A 116 1.66 -0.34 -8.98
N ILE A 117 1.50 -1.53 -8.38
CA ILE A 117 0.81 -1.73 -7.11
C ILE A 117 1.81 -2.25 -6.07
N ASP A 118 1.86 -1.59 -4.92
CA ASP A 118 2.64 -2.06 -3.78
C ASP A 118 1.79 -2.98 -2.89
N ILE A 119 2.21 -4.24 -2.76
CA ILE A 119 1.62 -5.19 -1.83
C ILE A 119 2.44 -5.19 -0.55
N LYS A 120 1.76 -4.94 0.57
CA LYS A 120 2.31 -4.98 1.92
C LYS A 120 1.82 -6.24 2.61
N ILE A 121 2.74 -7.02 3.16
CA ILE A 121 2.43 -8.24 3.90
C ILE A 121 2.44 -7.94 5.40
N THR A 122 1.32 -8.19 6.09
CA THR A 122 1.13 -7.97 7.53
C THR A 122 1.10 -9.28 8.31
N GLY A 123 1.21 -9.19 9.63
CA GLY A 123 1.08 -10.34 10.52
C GLY A 123 2.41 -10.94 10.99
N LEU A 124 3.54 -10.35 10.62
CA LEU A 124 4.84 -10.66 11.21
C LEU A 124 5.08 -9.79 12.44
N TYR A 125 5.99 -10.15 13.33
CA TYR A 125 6.40 -9.31 14.48
C TYR A 125 5.28 -8.92 15.49
N LYS A 126 5.67 -8.51 16.70
CA LYS A 126 4.72 -8.07 17.74
C LYS A 126 3.96 -6.81 17.28
N LYS A 127 2.66 -6.73 17.60
CA LYS A 127 1.85 -5.54 17.29
C LYS A 127 2.32 -4.30 18.07
N PRO A 128 2.32 -3.10 17.46
CA PRO A 128 2.47 -1.84 18.17
C PRO A 128 1.14 -1.42 18.81
N SER A 129 1.21 -0.40 19.65
CA SER A 129 0.07 0.27 20.27
C SER A 129 -0.22 1.58 19.55
N LEU A 130 -1.50 1.82 19.22
CA LEU A 130 -1.95 3.07 18.60
C LEU A 130 -2.78 3.85 19.62
N SER A 131 -2.42 5.11 19.85
CA SER A 131 -3.15 6.01 20.73
C SER A 131 -3.42 7.35 20.06
N VAL A 132 -4.43 8.04 20.56
CA VAL A 132 -4.73 9.41 20.16
C VAL A 132 -4.00 10.36 21.10
N MET A 133 -3.17 11.24 20.56
CA MET A 133 -2.61 12.37 21.28
C MET A 133 -3.43 13.60 20.91
N MET A 134 -4.34 14.01 21.79
CA MET A 134 -5.00 15.30 21.66
C MET A 134 -4.16 16.35 22.40
N GLY A 135 -3.85 17.46 21.74
CA GLY A 135 -3.44 18.68 22.43
C GLY A 135 -4.56 19.18 23.35
N PRO A 136 -4.23 20.00 24.37
CA PRO A 136 -5.24 20.59 25.25
C PRO A 136 -6.32 21.30 24.42
N VAL A 137 -7.57 20.91 24.65
CA VAL A 137 -8.76 21.30 23.86
C VAL A 137 -8.90 22.83 23.80
N VAL A 138 -8.43 23.44 22.71
CA VAL A 138 -8.71 24.84 22.37
C VAL A 138 -9.00 24.94 20.87
N MET A 139 -10.27 25.21 20.56
CA MET A 139 -10.79 25.81 19.34
C MET A 139 -10.27 25.31 17.97
N SER A 140 -11.11 24.51 17.28
CA SER A 140 -11.25 24.46 15.81
C SER A 140 -10.04 24.94 14.99
N GLY A 141 -8.99 24.12 14.91
CA GLY A 141 -7.80 24.43 14.10
C GLY A 141 -6.59 23.51 14.33
N GLU A 142 -6.54 22.76 15.43
CA GLU A 142 -5.41 21.86 15.71
C GLU A 142 -5.47 20.53 14.95
N ASN A 143 -4.30 20.14 14.43
CA ASN A 143 -4.08 18.85 13.79
C ASN A 143 -4.18 17.71 14.83
N MET A 144 -5.07 16.76 14.60
CA MET A 144 -5.13 15.55 15.42
C MET A 144 -3.90 14.67 15.17
N THR A 145 -3.29 14.17 16.24
CA THR A 145 -2.10 13.31 16.16
C THR A 145 -2.43 11.90 16.63
N LEU A 146 -2.07 10.91 15.81
CA LEU A 146 -2.06 9.51 16.22
C LEU A 146 -0.63 9.09 16.56
N SER A 147 -0.40 8.60 17.77
CA SER A 147 0.90 8.11 18.21
C SER A 147 0.92 6.58 18.10
N CYS A 148 1.89 6.06 17.34
CA CYS A 148 2.14 4.63 17.27
C CYS A 148 3.41 4.31 18.04
N VAL A 149 3.33 3.39 19.00
CA VAL A 149 4.41 3.08 19.95
C VAL A 149 4.68 1.57 19.97
N SER A 150 5.94 1.18 20.09
CA SER A 150 6.34 -0.21 20.29
C SER A 150 7.58 -0.31 21.18
N ASP A 151 7.68 -1.42 21.91
CA ASP A 151 8.92 -1.82 22.58
C ASP A 151 9.94 -2.37 21.57
N LEU A 152 9.47 -2.85 20.41
CA LEU A 152 10.35 -3.29 19.34
C LEU A 152 10.95 -2.09 18.62
N GLN A 153 12.25 -2.20 18.33
CA GLN A 153 13.02 -1.22 17.57
C GLN A 153 12.68 -1.26 16.07
N PHE A 154 11.43 -0.97 15.73
CA PHE A 154 11.06 -0.74 14.34
C PHE A 154 11.78 0.51 13.81
N ASP A 155 12.23 0.46 12.57
CA ASP A 155 12.87 1.60 11.90
C ASP A 155 11.82 2.59 11.38
N MET A 156 10.68 2.07 10.96
CA MET A 156 9.59 2.85 10.34
C MET A 156 8.25 2.38 10.89
N PHE A 157 7.36 3.35 11.13
CA PHE A 157 5.95 3.10 11.42
C PHE A 157 5.08 3.46 10.22
N HIS A 158 3.96 2.75 10.07
CA HIS A 158 2.98 2.97 9.01
C HIS A 158 1.59 3.10 9.59
N LEU A 159 0.74 3.89 8.93
CA LEU A 159 -0.65 4.08 9.29
C LEU A 159 -1.55 3.63 8.15
N SER A 160 -2.62 2.91 8.48
CA SER A 160 -3.69 2.57 7.53
C SER A 160 -5.01 3.16 8.00
N ARG A 161 -5.88 3.47 7.04
CA ARG A 161 -7.28 3.85 7.27
C ARG A 161 -8.16 2.97 6.41
N GLU A 162 -9.14 2.29 7.01
CA GLU A 162 -10.02 1.34 6.31
C GLU A 162 -9.25 0.30 5.47
N GLY A 163 -8.12 -0.19 5.99
CA GLY A 163 -7.29 -1.18 5.29
C GLY A 163 -6.43 -0.61 4.17
N VAL A 164 -6.51 0.70 3.88
CA VAL A 164 -5.67 1.37 2.89
C VAL A 164 -4.44 2.00 3.56
N PRO A 165 -3.22 1.60 3.20
CA PRO A 165 -1.97 2.25 3.61
C PRO A 165 -1.96 3.75 3.29
N LYS A 166 -1.52 4.57 4.24
CA LYS A 166 -1.10 5.94 3.94
C LYS A 166 0.24 5.89 3.20
N ARG A 167 0.42 6.80 2.23
CA ARG A 167 1.55 6.74 1.28
C ARG A 167 2.94 6.76 1.91
N HIS A 168 3.10 7.46 3.04
CA HIS A 168 4.39 7.63 3.66
C HIS A 168 4.34 7.07 5.09
N GLY A 169 5.18 6.06 5.32
CA GLY A 169 5.60 5.70 6.67
C GLY A 169 6.48 6.80 7.26
N LEU A 170 6.58 6.82 8.57
CA LEU A 170 7.39 7.78 9.30
C LEU A 170 8.54 7.06 10.01
N PRO A 171 9.73 7.68 10.08
CA PRO A 171 10.84 7.11 10.82
C PRO A 171 10.51 7.03 12.30
N SER A 172 10.98 5.96 12.91
CA SER A 172 10.88 5.73 14.34
C SER A 172 11.81 6.65 15.12
N VAL A 173 11.31 7.18 16.23
CA VAL A 173 12.07 7.99 17.18
C VAL A 173 12.09 7.25 18.52
N GLN A 174 13.27 7.11 19.10
CA GLN A 174 13.42 6.54 20.44
C GLN A 174 13.05 7.59 21.49
N ASN A 175 12.20 7.20 22.44
CA ASN A 175 11.85 8.02 23.59
C ASN A 175 12.77 7.72 24.78
N HIS A 176 12.80 8.62 25.77
CA HIS A 176 13.58 8.49 27.01
C HIS A 176 13.25 7.23 27.83
N SER A 177 12.04 6.69 27.67
CA SER A 177 11.59 5.43 28.27
C SER A 177 12.16 4.17 27.59
N GLY A 178 12.94 4.31 26.51
CA GLY A 178 13.46 3.20 25.71
C GLY A 178 12.48 2.65 24.67
N THR A 179 11.26 3.17 24.60
CA THR A 179 10.25 2.79 23.60
C THR A 179 10.45 3.54 22.29
N PHE A 180 10.02 2.93 21.19
CA PHE A 180 10.10 3.47 19.84
C PHE A 180 8.74 3.96 19.39
N GLN A 181 8.66 5.17 18.84
CA GLN A 181 7.39 5.74 18.44
C GLN A 181 7.46 6.64 17.21
N SER A 182 6.30 6.88 16.61
CA SER A 182 6.11 7.91 15.59
C SER A 182 4.73 8.54 15.71
N ASN A 183 4.66 9.84 15.40
CA ASN A 183 3.46 10.66 15.51
C ASN A 183 2.93 11.04 14.12
N PHE A 184 1.73 10.58 13.78
CA PHE A 184 1.07 10.84 12.50
C PHE A 184 0.07 11.99 12.63
N LEU A 185 0.31 13.09 11.93
CA LEU A 185 -0.59 14.22 11.85
C LEU A 185 -1.71 13.96 10.83
N LEU A 186 -2.97 14.00 11.24
CA LEU A 186 -4.14 13.74 10.39
C LEU A 186 -4.67 14.97 9.65
N GLY A 187 -4.01 16.13 9.81
CA GLY A 187 -4.41 17.40 9.21
C GLY A 187 -5.65 18.02 9.87
N PRO A 188 -6.10 19.19 9.38
CA PRO A 188 -7.20 19.95 9.98
C PRO A 188 -8.57 19.33 9.70
N VAL A 189 -8.71 18.60 8.59
CA VAL A 189 -9.93 17.84 8.25
C VAL A 189 -9.67 16.36 8.51
N VAL A 190 -9.89 15.95 9.76
CA VAL A 190 -9.72 14.56 10.18
C VAL A 190 -10.77 13.71 9.47
N GLN A 191 -10.29 12.78 8.66
CA GLN A 191 -11.19 11.84 8.00
C GLN A 191 -11.64 10.78 9.00
N ALA A 192 -12.95 10.62 9.17
CA ALA A 192 -13.48 9.53 9.99
C ALA A 192 -13.09 8.16 9.41
N GLY A 193 -13.04 7.16 10.29
CA GLY A 193 -12.80 5.77 9.93
C GLY A 193 -11.99 5.00 10.95
N LYS A 194 -11.67 3.77 10.58
CA LYS A 194 -10.88 2.82 11.35
C LYS A 194 -9.40 2.95 11.04
N TYR A 195 -8.63 3.38 12.03
CA TYR A 195 -7.19 3.55 11.94
C TYR A 195 -6.45 2.40 12.63
N ARG A 196 -5.35 1.98 12.01
CA ARG A 196 -4.41 1.01 12.58
C ARG A 196 -2.99 1.37 12.22
N CYS A 197 -2.06 1.10 13.13
CA CYS A 197 -0.65 1.30 12.88
C CYS A 197 0.15 -0.01 12.86
N TYR A 198 1.30 0.04 12.20
CA TYR A 198 2.19 -1.08 11.96
C TYR A 198 3.64 -0.62 12.10
N GLY A 199 4.53 -1.52 12.47
CA GLY A 199 5.97 -1.33 12.44
C GLY A 199 6.63 -2.10 11.30
N SER A 200 7.78 -1.63 10.80
CA SER A 200 8.59 -2.34 9.82
C SER A 200 10.07 -2.02 10.00
N PHE A 201 10.92 -2.88 9.47
CA PHE A 201 12.37 -2.68 9.41
C PHE A 201 12.79 -2.11 8.06
N ARG A 202 13.91 -1.39 8.04
CA ARG A 202 14.46 -0.73 6.86
C ARG A 202 14.77 -1.72 5.74
N ASN A 203 15.22 -2.92 6.11
CA ASN A 203 15.53 -4.01 5.18
C ASN A 203 14.27 -4.75 4.67
N SER A 204 13.08 -4.37 5.12
CA SER A 204 11.82 -5.04 4.74
C SER A 204 10.63 -4.08 4.79
N SER A 205 10.72 -2.94 4.09
CA SER A 205 9.73 -1.86 4.15
C SER A 205 8.31 -2.25 3.68
N ASN A 206 8.18 -3.32 2.88
CA ASN A 206 6.89 -3.88 2.45
C ASN A 206 6.35 -4.97 3.39
N VAL A 207 7.09 -5.30 4.45
CA VAL A 207 6.77 -6.36 5.41
C VAL A 207 6.52 -5.72 6.76
N TRP A 208 5.30 -5.82 7.25
CA TRP A 208 4.78 -5.05 8.37
C TRP A 208 4.40 -5.92 9.55
N SER A 209 4.31 -5.28 10.71
CA SER A 209 3.97 -5.94 11.95
C SER A 209 2.53 -6.53 11.93
N ILE A 210 2.14 -7.27 12.96
CA ILE A 210 0.72 -7.46 13.30
C ILE A 210 0.10 -6.06 13.50
N PRO A 211 -1.13 -5.80 12.99
CA PRO A 211 -1.82 -4.54 13.22
C PRO A 211 -2.00 -4.22 14.69
N SER A 212 -1.91 -2.92 15.04
CA SER A 212 -2.39 -2.42 16.32
C SER A 212 -3.89 -2.69 16.51
N ASP A 213 -4.34 -2.57 17.76
CA ASP A 213 -5.77 -2.45 18.03
C ASP A 213 -6.32 -1.20 17.32
N PRO A 214 -7.56 -1.27 16.78
CA PRO A 214 -8.09 -0.20 15.96
C PRO A 214 -8.51 1.00 16.80
N VAL A 215 -8.20 2.20 16.28
CA VAL A 215 -8.74 3.46 16.78
C VAL A 215 -9.83 3.91 15.80
N TYR A 216 -11.03 4.14 16.32
CA TYR A 216 -12.16 4.65 15.53
C TYR A 216 -12.26 6.16 15.71
N LEU A 217 -12.10 6.89 14.62
CA LEU A 217 -12.38 8.31 14.58
C LEU A 217 -13.76 8.50 13.99
N LEU A 218 -14.69 8.96 14.81
CA LEU A 218 -16.05 9.27 14.39
C LEU A 218 -16.14 10.75 14.05
N HIS A 219 -17.06 11.11 13.15
CA HIS A 219 -17.42 12.51 12.89
C HIS A 219 -17.95 13.24 14.15
N SER A 220 -18.12 12.54 15.28
CA SER A 220 -18.70 13.05 16.52
C SER A 220 -17.88 14.13 17.25
N HIS A 221 -16.62 14.39 16.87
CA HIS A 221 -15.94 15.62 17.31
C HIS A 221 -16.66 16.89 16.83
N LEU A 222 -17.39 16.84 15.70
CA LEU A 222 -18.31 17.90 15.29
C LEU A 222 -19.56 17.93 16.19
N LEU A 223 -20.14 16.78 16.54
CA LEU A 223 -21.38 16.74 17.32
C LEU A 223 -21.19 17.27 18.75
N VAL A 224 -20.06 16.95 19.40
CA VAL A 224 -19.74 17.47 20.75
C VAL A 224 -19.50 18.98 20.72
N THR A 225 -18.84 19.51 19.69
CA THR A 225 -18.63 20.97 19.54
C THR A 225 -19.91 21.71 19.14
N THR A 226 -20.77 21.10 18.32
CA THR A 226 -22.10 21.65 17.99
C THR A 226 -23.02 21.64 19.21
N LEU A 227 -23.04 20.56 20.00
CA LEU A 227 -23.81 20.49 21.25
C LEU A 227 -23.31 21.52 22.28
N LEU A 228 -21.99 21.64 22.48
CA LEU A 228 -21.41 22.66 23.38
C LEU A 228 -21.69 24.10 22.93
N LYS A 229 -21.67 24.38 21.61
CA LYS A 229 -22.07 25.69 21.05
C LYS A 229 -23.57 25.97 21.20
N LEU A 230 -24.42 24.95 21.17
CA LEU A 230 -25.87 25.09 21.36
C LEU A 230 -26.27 25.24 22.84
N THR A 231 -25.49 24.70 23.77
CA THR A 231 -25.77 24.82 25.23
C THR A 231 -25.36 26.16 25.84
N PHE A 232 -24.51 26.95 25.17
CA PHE A 232 -24.10 28.28 25.64
C PHE A 232 -24.31 29.35 24.57
N PRO A 233 -25.54 29.85 24.35
CA PRO A 233 -25.69 31.11 23.66
C PRO A 233 -25.05 32.21 24.52
N THR A 234 -24.04 32.86 23.97
CA THR A 234 -23.31 33.98 24.56
C THR A 234 -24.25 35.04 25.11
N ALA A 235 -24.25 35.23 26.44
CA ALA A 235 -24.83 36.40 27.06
C ALA A 235 -23.98 37.62 26.68
N ILE A 236 -24.54 38.51 25.86
CA ILE A 236 -23.98 39.83 25.57
C ILE A 236 -24.17 40.67 26.83
N ILE A 237 -23.09 40.96 27.55
CA ILE A 237 -23.08 42.03 28.56
C ILE A 237 -22.68 43.31 27.83
N SER A 238 -23.66 44.18 27.58
CA SER A 238 -23.41 45.59 27.26
C SER A 238 -23.16 46.36 28.55
N LEU A 239 -22.07 47.14 28.58
CA LEU A 239 -21.88 48.33 29.40
C LEU A 239 -21.15 49.36 28.53
#